data_AF-A0A952BRY3-F1
#
_entry.id   AF-A0A952BRY3-F1
#
_cell.length_a   1.000
_cell.length_b   1.000
_cell.length_c   1.000
_cell.angle_alpha   90.00
_cell.angle_beta   90.00
_cell.angle_gamma   90.00
#
_symmetry.space_group_name_H-M   'P 1'
#
loop_
_entity.id
_entity.type
_entity.pdbx_description
1 polymer ?
#
loop_
_entity_poly.entity_id
_entity_poly.type
_entity_poly.pdbx_seq_one_letter_code
_entity_poly.pdbx_strand_id
1 'polypeptide(L)'
;MNIRKLAAIDIGSNAIRLLINYVYEFPKSEPVFNKTALVRMPVRLGKDVFTEKKISDKSAGRMIDAMKAFRLMMDIYGVEEYLAYATS
;
A
#
# COMPACT_ATOMS: atom_id res chain seq x y z
N MET A 1 20.44 14.98 -10.33
CA MET A 1 19.03 14.57 -10.20
C MET A 1 19.03 13.13 -9.76
N ASN A 2 18.41 12.83 -8.63
CA ASN A 2 18.24 11.47 -8.13
C ASN A 2 16.76 11.08 -8.27
N ILE A 3 16.48 9.80 -8.52
CA ILE A 3 15.10 9.30 -8.61
C ILE A 3 14.96 8.21 -7.55
N ARG A 4 14.15 8.49 -6.52
CA ARG A 4 13.78 7.52 -5.50
C ARG A 4 12.45 6.87 -5.83
N LYS A 5 12.32 5.58 -5.60
CA LYS A 5 11.09 4.82 -5.87
C LYS A 5 10.51 4.30 -4.57
N LEU A 6 9.53 5.02 -4.05
CA LEU A 6 8.98 4.77 -2.72
C LEU A 6 7.56 4.21 -2.81
N ALA A 7 7.17 3.42 -1.81
CA ALA A 7 5.79 2.97 -1.69
C ALA A 7 5.20 3.16 -0.29
N ALA A 8 3.88 3.25 -0.23
CA ALA A 8 3.12 3.27 1.00
C ALA A 8 1.94 2.31 0.91
N ILE A 9 1.74 1.52 1.96
CA ILE A 9 0.59 0.63 2.11
C ILE A 9 -0.31 1.18 3.21
N ASP A 10 -1.58 1.41 2.88
CA ASP A 10 -2.62 1.87 3.80
C ASP A 10 -3.63 0.74 4.00
N ILE A 11 -3.70 0.19 5.22
CA ILE A 11 -4.60 -0.91 5.60
C ILE A 11 -5.78 -0.32 6.35
N GLY A 12 -6.86 -0.01 5.61
CA GLY A 12 -8.11 0.46 6.17
C GLY A 12 -9.12 -0.67 6.40
N SER A 13 -10.09 -0.40 7.28
CA SER A 13 -11.19 -1.33 7.59
C SER A 13 -12.03 -1.71 6.36
N ASN A 14 -12.15 -0.83 5.37
CA ASN A 14 -12.90 -1.13 4.13
C ASN A 14 -12.01 -1.66 3.00
N ALA A 15 -10.85 -1.06 2.80
CA ALA A 15 -9.96 -1.36 1.70
C ALA A 15 -8.50 -1.17 2.10
N ILE A 16 -7.63 -1.94 1.44
CA ILE A 16 -6.19 -1.81 1.53
C ILE A 16 -5.70 -1.15 0.25
N ARG A 17 -4.74 -0.22 0.35
CA ARG A 17 -4.19 0.50 -0.79
C ARG A 17 -2.68 0.34 -0.85
N LEU A 18 -2.14 0.27 -2.06
CA LEU A 18 -0.73 0.48 -2.37
C LEU A 18 -0.60 1.76 -3.18
N LEU A 19 0.24 2.67 -2.72
CA LEU A 19 0.68 3.85 -3.46
C LEU A 19 2.16 3.67 -3.80
N ILE A 20 2.53 3.82 -5.07
CA ILE A 20 3.93 3.88 -5.53
C ILE A 20 4.17 5.29 -6.09
N ASN A 21 5.23 5.95 -5.62
CA ASN A 21 5.68 7.25 -6.12
C ASN A 21 7.11 7.20 -6.60
N TYR A 22 7.37 7.90 -7.70
CA TYR A 22 8.72 8.29 -8.08
C TYR A 22 8.97 9.70 -7.57
N VAL A 23 10.03 9.87 -6.78
CA VAL A 23 10.43 11.15 -6.18
C VAL A 23 11.68 11.64 -6.91
N TYR A 24 11.53 12.76 -7.61
CA TYR A 24 12.62 13.40 -8.34
C TYR A 24 13.27 14.45 -7.44
N GLU A 25 14.51 14.18 -7.04
CA GLU A 25 15.29 15.05 -6.16
C GLU A 25 16.30 15.87 -6.97
N PHE A 26 16.25 17.20 -6.81
CA PHE A 26 17.12 18.15 -7.48
C PHE A 26 18.00 18.88 -6.46
N PRO A 27 19.29 19.15 -6.77
CA PRO A 27 20.11 19.99 -5.92
C PRO A 27 19.49 21.38 -5.76
N LYS A 28 19.25 21.80 -4.50
CA LYS A 28 18.70 23.14 -4.14
C LYS A 28 17.27 23.40 -4.63
N SER A 29 16.43 22.37 -4.78
CA SER A 29 15.01 22.54 -5.05
C SER A 29 14.19 21.50 -4.32
N GLU A 30 12.90 21.79 -4.11
CA GLU A 30 11.98 20.84 -3.49
C GLU A 30 11.83 19.57 -4.35
N PRO A 31 11.68 18.39 -3.72
CA PRO A 31 11.42 17.16 -4.43
C PRO A 31 10.06 17.19 -5.15
N VAL A 32 10.03 16.64 -6.36
CA VAL A 32 8.80 16.49 -7.14
C VAL A 32 8.29 15.06 -7.03
N PHE A 33 7.04 14.90 -6.60
CA PHE A 33 6.41 13.59 -6.41
C PHE A 33 5.52 13.24 -7.61
N ASN A 34 5.80 12.12 -8.24
CA ASN A 34 4.96 11.55 -9.30
C ASN A 34 4.25 10.31 -8.78
N LYS A 35 2.91 10.37 -8.71
CA LYS A 35 2.04 9.25 -8.36
C LYS A 35 1.99 8.25 -9.51
N THR A 36 2.91 7.30 -9.50
CA THR A 36 3.08 6.31 -10.55
C THR A 36 1.98 5.25 -10.55
N ALA A 37 1.60 4.76 -9.37
CA ALA A 37 0.53 3.78 -9.24
C ALA A 37 -0.24 3.97 -7.93
N LEU A 38 -1.55 3.78 -8.00
CA LEU A 38 -2.43 3.71 -6.83
C LEU A 38 -3.41 2.56 -7.01
N VAL A 39 -3.18 1.48 -6.27
CA VAL A 39 -3.98 0.25 -6.34
C VAL A 39 -4.82 0.12 -5.10
N ARG A 40 -6.09 -0.26 -5.26
CA ARG A 40 -7.06 -0.40 -4.16
C ARG A 40 -7.67 -1.81 -4.16
N MET A 41 -7.51 -2.52 -3.06
CA MET A 41 -8.04 -3.88 -2.85
C MET A 41 -9.21 -3.88 -1.84
N PRO A 42 -10.40 -4.40 -2.20
CA PRO A 42 -11.56 -4.44 -1.31
C PRO A 42 -11.53 -5.68 -0.40
N VAL A 43 -10.87 -5.58 0.75
CA VAL A 43 -10.81 -6.68 1.74
C VAL A 43 -12.00 -6.66 2.71
N ARG A 44 -12.51 -5.47 3.09
CA ARG A 44 -13.66 -5.24 3.99
C ARG A 44 -13.50 -5.83 5.41
N LEU A 45 -12.35 -5.64 6.04
CA LEU A 45 -12.05 -6.08 7.41
C LEU A 45 -13.07 -5.58 8.45
N GLY A 46 -13.56 -4.35 8.33
CA GLY A 46 -14.47 -3.72 9.27
C GLY A 46 -15.86 -4.36 9.32
N LYS A 47 -16.29 -5.01 8.24
CA LYS A 47 -17.56 -5.77 8.25
C LYS A 47 -17.47 -6.91 9.27
N ASP A 48 -16.39 -7.68 9.21
CA ASP A 48 -16.18 -8.83 10.08
C ASP A 48 -16.02 -8.40 11.53
N VAL A 49 -15.25 -7.34 11.79
CA VAL A 49 -15.08 -6.80 13.14
C VAL A 49 -16.41 -6.27 13.71
N PHE A 50 -17.24 -5.64 12.87
CA PHE A 50 -18.56 -5.15 13.31
C PHE A 50 -19.52 -6.29 13.67
N THR A 51 -19.55 -7.37 12.90
CA THR A 51 -20.50 -8.48 13.11
C THR A 51 -19.98 -9.56 14.07
N GLU A 52 -18.71 -9.93 13.95
CA GLU A 52 -18.11 -11.08 14.64
C GLU A 52 -17.09 -10.68 15.72
N LYS A 53 -16.80 -9.38 15.87
CA LYS A 53 -15.77 -8.83 16.78
C LYS A 53 -14.35 -9.36 16.53
N LYS A 54 -14.12 -10.00 15.38
CA LYS A 54 -12.84 -10.52 14.94
C LYS A 54 -12.73 -10.46 13.42
N ILE A 55 -11.51 -10.48 12.90
CA ILE A 55 -11.26 -10.67 11.46
C ILE A 55 -11.49 -12.15 11.14
N SER A 56 -12.33 -12.44 10.14
CA SER A 56 -12.55 -13.84 9.71
C SER A 56 -11.35 -14.37 8.94
N ASP A 57 -11.15 -15.69 8.96
CA ASP A 57 -10.08 -16.35 8.18
C ASP A 57 -10.17 -16.03 6.69
N LYS A 58 -11.39 -15.86 6.16
CA LYS A 58 -11.62 -15.46 4.77
C LYS A 58 -11.10 -14.06 4.47
N SER A 59 -11.28 -13.11 5.38
CA SER A 59 -10.77 -11.75 5.20
C SER A 59 -9.26 -11.66 5.45
N ALA A 60 -8.75 -12.44 6.40
CA ALA A 60 -7.31 -12.60 6.62
C ALA A 60 -6.62 -13.19 5.37
N GLY A 61 -7.19 -14.22 4.76
CA GLY A 61 -6.68 -14.80 3.51
C GLY A 61 -6.64 -13.78 2.37
N ARG A 62 -7.72 -13.02 2.16
CA ARG A 62 -7.75 -11.94 1.16
C ARG A 62 -6.72 -10.84 1.43
N MET A 63 -6.47 -10.51 2.69
CA MET A 63 -5.43 -9.57 3.08
C MET A 63 -4.03 -10.11 2.73
N ILE A 64 -3.76 -11.37 3.06
CA ILE A 64 -2.48 -12.02 2.73
C ILE A 64 -2.23 -12.01 1.21
N ASP A 65 -3.24 -12.36 0.41
CA ASP A 65 -3.12 -12.35 -1.05
C ASP A 65 -2.89 -10.94 -1.61
N ALA A 66 -3.57 -9.93 -1.06
CA ALA A 66 -3.34 -8.54 -1.42
C ALA A 66 -1.90 -8.10 -1.09
N MET A 67 -1.37 -8.45 0.07
CA MET A 67 0.01 -8.11 0.46
C MET A 67 1.05 -8.81 -0.43
N LYS A 68 0.82 -10.07 -0.81
CA LYS A 68 1.66 -10.78 -1.79
C LYS A 68 1.65 -10.08 -3.15
N ALA A 69 0.47 -9.71 -3.65
CA ALA A 69 0.35 -8.97 -4.89
C ALA A 69 1.06 -7.61 -4.82
N PHE A 70 0.94 -6.90 -3.70
CA PHE A 70 1.64 -5.64 -3.48
C PHE A 70 3.15 -5.81 -3.47
N ARG A 71 3.67 -6.88 -2.87
CA ARG A 71 5.10 -7.18 -2.91
C ARG A 71 5.59 -7.38 -4.34
N LEU A 72 4.89 -8.20 -5.14
CA LEU A 72 5.23 -8.43 -6.54
C LEU A 72 5.19 -7.14 -7.37
N MET A 73 4.19 -6.27 -7.14
CA MET A 73 4.16 -4.97 -7.79
C MET A 73 5.36 -4.10 -7.39
N MET A 74 5.65 -3.98 -6.10
CA MET A 74 6.80 -3.22 -5.62
C MET A 74 8.12 -3.71 -6.26
N ASP A 75 8.29 -5.03 -6.39
CA ASP A 75 9.47 -5.62 -7.06
C ASP A 75 9.53 -5.24 -8.55
N ILE A 76 8.41 -5.29 -9.29
CA ILE A 76 8.34 -4.91 -10.71
C ILE A 76 8.64 -3.43 -10.93
N TYR A 77 8.11 -2.55 -10.08
CA TYR A 77 8.38 -1.11 -10.16
C TYR A 77 9.81 -0.76 -9.69
N GLY A 78 10.47 -1.67 -8.95
CA GLY A 78 11.78 -1.47 -8.35
C GLY A 78 11.73 -0.50 -7.17
N VAL A 79 10.72 -0.64 -6.30
CA VAL A 79 10.59 0.13 -5.07
C VAL A 79 11.76 -0.19 -4.13
N GLU A 80 12.46 0.84 -3.65
CA GLU A 80 13.62 0.70 -2.76
C GLU A 80 13.22 0.64 -1.28
N GLU A 81 12.20 1.41 -0.90
CA GLU A 81 11.73 1.54 0.48
C GLU A 81 10.20 1.69 0.49
N TYR A 82 9.58 1.12 1.53
CA TYR A 82 8.14 1.27 1.74
C TYR A 82 7.77 1.29 3.21
N LEU A 83 6.64 1.94 3.51
CA LEU A 83 6.02 1.93 4.83
C LEU A 83 4.61 1.35 4.73
N ALA A 84 4.18 0.64 5.76
CA ALA A 84 2.83 0.07 5.85
C ALA A 84 2.19 0.49 7.17
N TYR A 85 0.98 1.06 7.10
CA TYR A 85 0.23 1.52 8.26
C TYR A 85 -1.16 0.91 8.25
N ALA A 86 -1.69 0.59 9.43
CA ALA A 86 -3.03 0.09 9.62
C ALA A 86 -3.84 1.06 10.49
N THR A 87 -5.11 1.27 10.13
CA THR A 87 -6.04 2.08 10.91
C THR A 87 -7.03 1.18 11.68
N SER A 88 -7.62 1.74 12.72
CA SER A 88 -8.71 1.12 13.50
C SER A 88 -9.98 0.89 12.68
#